data_AF-A0AAD7I6U7-F1
#
_entry.id   AF-A0AAD7I6U7-F1
#
_cell.length_a   1.000
_cell.length_b   1.000
_cell.length_c   1.000
_cell.angle_alpha   90.00
_cell.angle_beta   90.00
_cell.angle_gamma   90.00
#
_symmetry.space_group_name_H-M   'P 1'
#
loop_
_entity.id
_entity.type
_entity.pdbx_description
1 polymer ?
#
loop_
_entity_poly.entity_id
_entity_poly.type
_entity_poly.pdbx_seq_one_letter_code
_entity_poly.pdbx_strand_id
1 'polypeptide(L)'
;WSRDPCAVLQLQLANPDFKSEMDFAPKRVSGGPDRNSREYMDLMAASSTFFSLSPALYRILTVSDDIIVQDPATHGTTFVPVILGNDNKTTVSVATGQNEYHPLCMSNGLVHNSVRRAQRNAVSLISFLAIPKNTAKFRTFHSNLFHRSLHQILQSLRPGMTTP
;
A
#
# COMPACT_ATOMS: atom_id res chain seq x y z
N TRP A 1 -2.90 19.62 -1.75
CA TRP A 1 -1.77 19.22 -2.63
C TRP A 1 -1.64 17.71 -2.56
N SER A 2 -1.50 17.04 -3.71
CA SER A 2 -1.30 15.59 -3.81
C SER A 2 -0.42 15.28 -5.02
N ARG A 3 0.42 14.26 -4.91
CA ARG A 3 1.13 13.67 -6.05
C ARG A 3 0.21 12.68 -6.76
N ASP A 4 0.44 12.47 -8.05
CA ASP A 4 -0.27 11.43 -8.80
C ASP A 4 0.19 10.02 -8.36
N PRO A 5 -0.70 9.19 -7.77
CA PRO A 5 -0.35 7.85 -7.32
C PRO A 5 0.13 6.94 -8.45
N CYS A 6 -0.43 7.06 -9.65
CA CYS A 6 -0.05 6.19 -10.78
C CYS A 6 1.40 6.47 -11.20
N ALA A 7 1.77 7.74 -11.40
CA ALA A 7 3.14 8.13 -11.70
C ALA A 7 4.13 7.72 -10.58
N VAL A 8 3.75 7.88 -9.31
CA VAL A 8 4.59 7.46 -8.18
C VAL A 8 4.81 5.95 -8.18
N LEU A 9 3.77 5.15 -8.44
CA LEU A 9 3.87 3.70 -8.51
C LEU A 9 4.80 3.26 -9.66
N GLN A 10 4.68 3.89 -10.83
CA GLN A 10 5.58 3.64 -11.96
C GLN A 10 7.04 3.96 -11.63
N LEU A 11 7.30 5.07 -10.92
CA LEU A 11 8.65 5.41 -10.46
C LEU A 11 9.21 4.38 -9.47
N GLN A 12 8.36 3.87 -8.56
CA GLN A 12 8.77 2.82 -7.62
C GLN A 12 9.07 1.50 -8.34
N LEU A 13 8.27 1.12 -9.32
CA LEU A 13 8.48 -0.10 -10.13
C LEU A 13 9.70 0.00 -11.03
N ALA A 14 10.01 1.19 -11.55
CA ALA A 14 11.18 1.43 -12.38
C ALA A 14 12.51 1.42 -11.62
N ASN A 15 12.49 1.37 -10.28
CA ASN A 15 13.71 1.38 -9.49
C ASN A 15 14.48 0.05 -9.62
N PRO A 16 15.69 0.04 -10.23
CA PRO A 16 16.46 -1.18 -10.42
C PRO A 16 16.93 -1.82 -9.10
N ASP A 17 17.02 -1.05 -8.00
CA ASP A 17 17.46 -1.54 -6.69
C ASP A 17 16.54 -2.64 -6.14
N PHE A 18 15.27 -2.66 -6.58
CA PHE A 18 14.27 -3.59 -6.07
C PHE A 18 14.22 -4.91 -6.85
N LYS A 19 15.00 -5.05 -7.93
CA LYS A 19 14.88 -6.17 -8.87
C LYS A 19 14.96 -7.56 -8.20
N SER A 20 15.80 -7.73 -7.20
CA SER A 20 15.96 -8.98 -6.44
C SER A 20 15.15 -9.02 -5.14
N GLU A 21 14.47 -7.94 -4.79
CA GLU A 21 13.76 -7.74 -3.52
C GLU A 21 12.26 -7.51 -3.78
N MET A 22 11.73 -8.07 -4.87
CA MET A 22 10.31 -8.08 -5.24
C MET A 22 9.81 -9.51 -5.45
N ASP A 23 8.60 -9.76 -4.95
CA ASP A 23 7.86 -10.99 -5.23
C ASP A 23 6.75 -10.70 -6.24
N PHE A 24 6.80 -11.33 -7.41
CA PHE A 24 5.81 -11.16 -8.49
C PHE A 24 4.62 -12.11 -8.40
N ALA A 25 4.62 -13.02 -7.42
CA ALA A 25 3.52 -13.93 -7.19
C ALA A 25 3.38 -14.21 -5.68
N PRO A 26 2.15 -14.40 -5.17
CA PRO A 26 1.91 -14.80 -3.80
C PRO A 26 2.58 -16.13 -3.50
N LYS A 27 3.35 -16.19 -2.41
CA LYS A 27 4.05 -17.40 -1.98
C LYS A 27 3.64 -17.77 -0.56
N ARG A 28 3.60 -19.07 -0.30
CA ARG A 28 3.48 -19.62 1.06
C ARG A 28 4.87 -19.91 1.60
N VAL A 29 5.13 -19.38 2.79
CA VAL A 29 6.37 -19.65 3.53
C VAL A 29 5.98 -20.47 4.76
N SER A 30 6.56 -21.67 4.87
CA SER A 30 6.40 -22.52 6.04
C SER A 30 7.63 -22.36 6.92
N GLY A 31 7.43 -21.93 8.16
CA GLY A 31 8.52 -21.82 9.13
C GLY A 31 9.28 -23.15 9.24
N GLY A 32 10.61 -23.07 9.15
CA GLY A 32 11.50 -24.22 9.32
C GLY A 32 11.34 -24.93 10.68
N PRO A 33 11.97 -26.11 10.88
CA PRO A 33 11.86 -26.89 12.11
C PRO A 33 12.32 -26.11 13.37
N ASP A 34 13.18 -25.12 13.21
CA ASP A 34 13.57 -24.19 14.26
C ASP A 34 12.57 -23.03 14.38
N ARG A 35 11.57 -23.23 15.26
CA ARG A 35 10.49 -22.30 15.67
C ARG A 35 10.92 -20.90 16.14
N ASN A 36 12.20 -20.53 16.01
CA ASN A 36 12.75 -19.29 16.56
C ASN A 36 13.30 -18.32 15.51
N SER A 37 13.31 -18.68 14.22
CA SER A 37 13.57 -17.72 13.15
C SER A 37 12.26 -16.99 12.82
N ARG A 38 12.20 -15.72 13.19
CA ARG A 38 11.04 -14.86 12.96
C ARG A 38 10.90 -14.57 11.47
N GLU A 39 10.15 -15.40 10.75
CA GLU A 39 9.66 -15.11 9.39
C GLU A 39 8.53 -14.07 9.46
N TYR A 40 8.86 -12.86 9.92
CA TYR A 40 8.13 -11.70 9.42
C TYR A 40 8.42 -11.63 7.90
N MET A 41 7.65 -10.89 7.11
CA MET A 41 8.22 -9.66 6.52
C MET A 41 7.34 -9.11 5.40
N ASP A 42 6.90 -9.88 4.39
CA ASP A 42 6.51 -9.30 3.09
C ASP A 42 5.02 -9.44 2.73
N LEU A 43 4.47 -8.49 1.96
CA LEU A 43 3.05 -8.49 1.59
C LEU A 43 2.65 -9.69 0.72
N MET A 44 3.58 -10.20 -0.09
CA MET A 44 3.32 -11.33 -0.99
C MET A 44 3.61 -12.69 -0.31
N ALA A 45 4.10 -12.69 0.93
CA ALA A 45 4.49 -13.88 1.67
C ALA A 45 3.51 -14.18 2.81
N ALA A 46 2.72 -15.26 2.66
CA ALA A 46 1.88 -15.76 3.72
C ALA A 46 2.65 -16.78 4.58
N SER A 47 2.71 -16.55 5.89
CA SER A 47 3.24 -17.53 6.85
C SER A 47 2.09 -18.34 7.46
N SER A 48 2.27 -19.64 7.64
CA SER A 48 1.30 -20.48 8.38
C SER A 48 1.21 -20.15 9.88
N THR A 49 2.16 -19.36 10.41
CA THR A 49 2.28 -19.05 11.84
C THR A 49 1.79 -17.62 12.15
N PHE A 50 0.46 -17.46 12.11
CA PHE A 50 -0.35 -16.44 12.79
C PHE A 50 -0.03 -14.92 12.69
N PHE A 51 1.02 -14.44 12.00
CA PHE A 51 1.26 -12.97 11.93
C PHE A 51 1.86 -12.41 10.63
N SER A 52 1.99 -13.20 9.57
CA SER A 52 2.31 -12.68 8.22
C SER A 52 1.12 -12.91 7.29
N LEU A 53 0.35 -11.83 7.09
CA LEU A 53 -0.92 -11.68 6.36
C LEU A 53 -2.12 -12.43 6.94
N SER A 54 -3.24 -11.71 7.11
CA SER A 54 -4.53 -12.35 7.37
C SER A 54 -4.85 -13.34 6.23
N PRO A 55 -5.41 -14.54 6.51
CA PRO A 55 -5.85 -15.48 5.49
C PRO A 55 -6.74 -14.85 4.41
N ALA A 56 -7.49 -13.80 4.78
CA ALA A 56 -8.31 -13.03 3.85
C ALA A 56 -7.47 -12.25 2.81
N LEU A 57 -6.36 -11.64 3.24
CA LEU A 57 -5.52 -10.83 2.35
C LEU A 57 -4.77 -11.71 1.35
N TYR A 58 -4.22 -12.84 1.80
CA TYR A 58 -3.62 -13.82 0.88
C TYR A 58 -4.62 -14.32 -0.16
N ARG A 59 -5.86 -14.61 0.25
CA ARG A 59 -6.91 -15.05 -0.67
C ARG A 59 -7.26 -13.98 -1.71
N ILE A 60 -7.29 -12.70 -1.33
CA ILE A 60 -7.51 -11.60 -2.27
C ILE A 60 -6.40 -11.59 -3.31
N LEU A 61 -5.13 -11.65 -2.88
CA LEU A 61 -3.98 -11.63 -3.81
C LEU A 61 -4.02 -12.80 -4.79
N THR A 62 -4.25 -14.03 -4.31
CA THR A 62 -4.30 -15.21 -5.19
C THR A 62 -5.47 -15.14 -6.17
N VAL A 63 -6.65 -14.69 -5.72
CA VAL A 63 -7.81 -14.57 -6.60
C VAL A 63 -7.59 -13.49 -7.66
N SER A 64 -6.94 -12.39 -7.31
CA SER A 64 -6.58 -11.34 -8.27
C SER A 64 -5.64 -11.88 -9.35
N ASP A 65 -4.62 -12.65 -8.97
CA ASP A 65 -3.73 -13.28 -9.95
C ASP A 65 -4.45 -14.30 -10.84
N ASP A 66 -5.34 -15.12 -10.26
CA ASP A 66 -6.14 -16.09 -11.03
C ASP A 66 -7.03 -15.39 -12.09
N ILE A 67 -7.62 -14.24 -11.73
CA ILE A 67 -8.46 -13.45 -12.66
C ILE A 67 -7.61 -12.89 -13.80
N ILE A 68 -6.41 -12.38 -13.49
CA ILE A 68 -5.50 -11.82 -14.48
C ILE A 68 -5.03 -12.92 -15.43
N VAL A 69 -4.62 -14.08 -14.92
CA VAL A 69 -4.13 -15.19 -15.75
C VAL A 69 -5.18 -15.72 -16.74
N GLN A 70 -6.48 -15.59 -16.44
CA GLN A 70 -7.55 -16.03 -17.33
C GLN A 70 -7.75 -15.12 -18.55
N ASP A 71 -7.29 -13.87 -18.51
CA ASP A 71 -7.42 -12.94 -19.65
C ASP A 71 -6.20 -13.10 -20.61
N PRO A 72 -6.41 -13.49 -21.88
CA PRO A 72 -5.33 -13.56 -22.85
C PRO A 72 -4.59 -12.23 -23.07
N ALA A 73 -5.24 -11.08 -22.85
CA ALA A 73 -4.65 -9.76 -23.08
C ALA A 73 -3.60 -9.36 -22.02
N THR A 74 -3.64 -9.99 -20.85
CA THR A 74 -2.84 -9.65 -19.66
C THR A 74 -1.78 -10.71 -19.39
N HIS A 75 -1.66 -11.69 -20.28
CA HIS A 75 -0.69 -12.77 -20.13
C HIS A 75 0.74 -12.22 -20.06
N GLY A 76 1.48 -12.60 -19.01
CA GLY A 76 2.83 -12.08 -18.74
C GLY A 76 2.87 -10.77 -17.96
N THR A 77 1.71 -10.22 -17.56
CA THR A 77 1.64 -9.13 -16.57
C THR A 77 1.60 -9.69 -15.14
N THR A 78 1.74 -8.81 -14.15
CA THR A 78 1.72 -9.17 -12.73
C THR A 78 0.80 -8.21 -11.98
N PHE A 79 0.01 -8.74 -11.05
CA PHE A 79 -0.78 -7.92 -10.14
C PHE A 79 0.12 -7.10 -9.21
N VAL A 80 -0.04 -5.78 -9.21
CA VAL A 80 0.73 -4.88 -8.33
C VAL A 80 -0.18 -4.33 -7.22
N PRO A 81 -0.15 -4.92 -6.01
CA PRO A 81 -0.92 -4.37 -4.89
C PRO A 81 -0.38 -3.01 -4.47
N VAL A 82 -1.27 -2.04 -4.23
CA VAL A 82 -0.92 -0.72 -3.70
C VAL A 82 -1.22 -0.68 -2.20
N ILE A 83 -0.19 -0.43 -1.40
CA ILE A 83 -0.32 -0.26 0.05
C ILE A 83 -0.41 1.23 0.37
N LEU A 84 -1.47 1.64 1.06
CA LEU A 84 -1.59 2.98 1.64
C LEU A 84 -1.39 2.89 3.14
N GLY A 85 -0.40 3.63 3.63
CA GLY A 85 -0.15 3.82 5.05
C GLY A 85 -0.45 5.26 5.43
N ASN A 86 -1.28 5.46 6.43
CA ASN A 86 -1.41 6.75 7.09
C ASN A 86 -0.70 6.67 8.44
N ASP A 87 0.20 7.62 8.70
CA ASP A 87 0.75 7.76 10.04
C ASP A 87 -0.24 8.48 10.95
N ASN A 88 -0.10 8.25 12.25
CA ASN A 88 -0.83 9.04 13.23
C ASN A 88 -0.45 10.52 13.08
N LYS A 89 -1.39 11.40 13.45
CA LYS A 89 -1.33 12.87 13.28
C LYS A 89 0.10 13.45 13.34
N THR A 90 0.54 14.11 12.27
CA THR A 90 1.84 14.79 12.18
C THR A 90 1.68 16.30 12.10
N THR A 91 2.52 17.05 12.81
CA THR A 91 2.58 18.52 12.75
C THR A 91 3.48 18.96 11.61
N VAL A 92 2.95 19.72 10.65
CA VAL A 92 3.66 20.08 9.38
C VAL A 92 4.26 21.50 9.42
N SER A 93 3.90 22.34 10.40
CA SER A 93 4.55 23.65 10.60
C SER A 93 4.45 24.16 12.04
N VAL A 94 5.21 25.21 12.37
CA VAL A 94 5.26 25.85 13.70
C VAL A 94 4.43 27.15 13.76
N ALA A 95 3.75 27.52 12.66
CA ALA A 95 2.94 28.75 12.60
C ALA A 95 1.65 28.68 13.44
N THR A 96 1.06 29.81 13.81
CA THR A 96 -0.24 29.84 14.50
C THR A 96 -1.37 29.45 13.53
N GLY A 97 -1.87 28.20 13.60
CA GLY A 97 -2.87 27.68 12.69
C GLY A 97 -3.21 26.19 12.89
N GLN A 98 -3.95 25.60 11.95
CA GLN A 98 -4.22 24.16 11.93
C GLN A 98 -3.07 23.43 11.22
N ASN A 99 -2.04 23.07 11.99
CA ASN A 99 -0.80 22.50 11.44
C ASN A 99 -0.78 20.97 11.46
N GLU A 100 -1.87 20.35 11.88
CA GLU A 100 -1.96 18.92 12.07
C GLU A 100 -2.56 18.28 10.82
N TYR A 101 -1.79 17.37 10.23
CA TYR A 101 -2.19 16.65 9.03
C TYR A 101 -1.92 15.16 9.18
N HIS A 102 -2.66 14.37 8.42
CA HIS A 102 -2.43 12.94 8.25
C HIS A 102 -1.61 12.72 6.97
N PRO A 103 -0.32 12.35 7.05
CA PRO A 103 0.47 12.06 5.87
C PRO A 103 0.02 10.73 5.26
N LEU A 104 -0.46 10.79 4.02
CA LEU A 104 -0.78 9.62 3.22
C LEU A 104 0.48 9.17 2.48
N CYS A 105 1.03 8.03 2.90
CA CYS A 105 2.16 7.37 2.25
C CYS A 105 1.68 6.19 1.42
N MET A 106 2.39 5.90 0.34
CA MET A 106 2.11 4.80 -0.58
C MET A 106 3.36 3.98 -0.85
N SER A 107 3.18 2.67 -0.95
CA SER A 107 4.22 1.72 -1.34
C SER A 107 3.65 0.74 -2.35
N ASN A 108 4.47 0.34 -3.32
CA ASN A 108 4.26 -0.90 -4.03
C ASN A 108 4.24 -2.07 -3.03
N GLY A 109 3.31 -3.00 -3.20
CA GLY A 109 3.19 -4.20 -2.36
C GLY A 109 4.14 -5.33 -2.73
N LEU A 110 4.69 -5.36 -3.96
CA LEU A 110 5.62 -6.40 -4.41
C LEU A 110 6.95 -6.40 -3.65
N VAL A 111 7.40 -5.23 -3.19
CA VAL A 111 8.70 -5.12 -2.51
C VAL A 111 8.68 -5.81 -1.15
N HIS A 112 9.83 -6.36 -0.78
CA HIS A 112 10.08 -6.86 0.56
C HIS A 112 10.04 -5.71 1.59
N ASN A 113 9.71 -6.02 2.82
CA ASN A 113 9.62 -5.09 3.93
C ASN A 113 10.99 -4.64 4.41
N SER A 114 12.04 -5.42 4.16
CA SER A 114 13.43 -4.94 4.26
C SER A 114 13.60 -3.66 3.42
N VAL A 115 13.09 -3.64 2.18
CA VAL A 115 13.16 -2.48 1.28
C VAL A 115 12.35 -1.30 1.82
N ARG A 116 11.13 -1.56 2.29
CA ARG A 116 10.28 -0.52 2.91
C ARG A 116 10.95 0.10 4.14
N ARG A 117 11.60 -0.71 4.98
CA ARG A 117 12.31 -0.26 6.19
C ARG A 117 13.64 0.42 5.89
N ALA A 118 14.33 0.01 4.83
CA ALA A 118 15.60 0.59 4.41
C ALA A 118 15.44 1.96 3.72
N GLN A 119 14.21 2.48 3.58
CA GLN A 119 13.91 3.81 3.02
C GLN A 119 14.49 4.05 1.61
N ARG A 120 14.65 2.99 0.79
CA ARG A 120 15.18 3.06 -0.59
C ARG A 120 14.18 3.58 -1.62
N ASN A 121 13.37 4.60 -1.30
CA ASN A 121 12.23 5.09 -2.09
C ASN A 121 11.06 4.10 -2.28
N ALA A 122 11.03 3.00 -1.52
CA ALA A 122 9.91 2.05 -1.53
C ALA A 122 8.61 2.63 -0.94
N VAL A 123 8.71 3.66 -0.09
CA VAL A 123 7.57 4.37 0.49
C VAL A 123 7.63 5.83 0.06
N SER A 124 6.55 6.32 -0.53
CA SER A 124 6.45 7.69 -1.05
C SER A 124 5.30 8.43 -0.40
N LEU A 125 5.53 9.67 0.05
CA LEU A 125 4.47 10.56 0.50
C LEU A 125 3.63 11.04 -0.69
N ILE A 126 2.32 10.83 -0.62
CA ILE A 126 1.35 11.19 -1.66
C ILE A 126 0.67 12.52 -1.33
N SER A 127 0.18 12.69 -0.10
CA SER A 127 -0.58 13.88 0.26
C SER A 127 -0.61 14.10 1.77
N PHE A 128 -0.95 15.31 2.19
CA PHE A 128 -1.32 15.61 3.56
C PHE A 128 -2.84 15.79 3.64
N LEU A 129 -3.51 14.89 4.37
CA LEU A 129 -4.95 14.93 4.57
C LEU A 129 -5.28 15.85 5.76
N ALA A 130 -6.26 16.73 5.56
CA ALA A 130 -6.70 17.66 6.58
C ALA A 130 -7.34 16.92 7.76
N ILE A 131 -7.00 17.33 8.98
CA ILE A 131 -7.60 16.81 10.21
C ILE A 131 -8.54 17.88 10.74
N PRO A 132 -9.85 17.83 10.48
CA PRO A 132 -10.74 18.89 10.96
C PRO A 132 -10.90 18.77 12.48
N LYS A 133 -11.09 19.91 13.17
CA LYS A 133 -11.24 19.92 14.64
C LYS A 133 -12.54 19.22 15.03
N ASN A 134 -12.42 18.25 15.93
CA ASN A 134 -13.50 17.33 16.25
C ASN A 134 -14.56 18.01 17.13
N THR A 135 -15.77 18.14 16.63
CA THR A 135 -16.98 18.23 17.46
C THR A 135 -17.88 17.07 17.08
N ALA A 136 -18.48 16.38 18.05
CA ALA A 136 -19.22 15.13 17.82
C ALA A 136 -20.33 15.25 16.76
N LYS A 137 -20.84 16.47 16.53
CA LYS A 137 -21.85 16.82 15.54
C LYS A 137 -21.38 16.67 14.08
N PHE A 138 -20.07 16.65 13.80
CA PHE A 138 -19.52 16.61 12.43
C PHE A 138 -18.77 15.33 12.09
N ARG A 139 -18.88 14.26 12.89
CA ARG A 139 -18.18 12.98 12.65
C ARG A 139 -18.42 12.45 11.23
N THR A 140 -19.67 12.42 10.77
CA THR A 140 -20.02 11.97 9.42
C THR A 140 -19.39 12.84 8.33
N PHE A 141 -19.38 14.16 8.54
CA PHE A 141 -18.74 15.09 7.61
C PHE A 141 -17.23 14.85 7.51
N HIS A 142 -16.56 14.57 8.63
CA HIS A 142 -15.13 14.27 8.64
C HIS A 142 -14.81 12.97 7.90
N SER A 143 -15.57 11.90 8.17
CA SER A 143 -15.42 10.64 7.45
C SER A 143 -15.64 10.82 5.95
N ASN A 144 -16.70 11.56 5.57
CA ASN A 144 -16.99 11.85 4.17
C ASN A 144 -15.88 12.69 3.51
N LEU A 145 -15.33 13.69 4.20
CA LEU A 145 -14.23 14.50 3.69
C LEU A 145 -12.99 13.63 3.45
N PHE A 146 -12.66 12.75 4.41
CA PHE A 146 -11.55 11.82 4.30
C PHE A 146 -11.72 10.87 3.10
N HIS A 147 -12.86 10.19 3.00
CA HIS A 147 -13.14 9.25 1.92
C HIS A 147 -13.21 9.92 0.55
N ARG A 148 -13.82 11.11 0.44
CA ARG A 148 -13.84 11.88 -0.81
C ARG A 148 -12.46 12.35 -1.23
N SER A 149 -11.63 12.76 -0.28
CA SER A 149 -10.24 13.15 -0.55
C SER A 149 -9.44 11.96 -1.08
N LEU A 150 -9.55 10.79 -0.43
CA LEU A 150 -8.90 9.57 -0.92
C LEU A 150 -9.39 9.16 -2.31
N HIS A 151 -10.71 9.20 -2.54
CA HIS A 151 -11.27 8.89 -3.85
C HIS A 151 -10.70 9.79 -4.95
N GLN A 152 -10.57 11.10 -4.68
CA GLN A 152 -10.01 12.04 -5.63
C GLN A 152 -8.52 11.79 -5.89
N ILE A 153 -7.75 11.49 -4.85
CA ILE A 153 -6.31 11.22 -4.96
C ILE A 153 -6.07 9.94 -5.76
N LEU A 154 -6.81 8.88 -5.46
CA LEU A 154 -6.63 7.55 -6.05
C LEU A 154 -7.31 7.39 -7.42
N GLN A 155 -7.94 8.45 -7.94
CA GLN A 155 -8.69 8.40 -9.20
C GLN A 155 -7.82 7.92 -10.37
N SER A 156 -6.52 8.23 -10.39
CA SER A 156 -5.62 7.81 -11.46
C SER A 156 -5.30 6.31 -11.47
N LEU A 157 -5.53 5.59 -10.36
CA LEU A 157 -5.36 4.14 -10.29
C LEU A 157 -6.59 3.38 -10.80
N ARG A 158 -7.75 4.05 -10.87
CA ARG A 158 -9.03 3.44 -11.23
C ARG A 158 -9.01 2.66 -12.56
N PRO A 159 -8.38 3.15 -13.65
CA PRO A 159 -8.34 2.39 -14.90
C PRO A 159 -7.74 0.98 -14.75
N GLY A 160 -6.65 0.86 -13.97
CA GLY A 160 -6.00 -0.42 -13.69
C GLY A 160 -6.71 -1.30 -12.65
N MET A 161 -7.82 -0.84 -12.09
CA MET A 161 -8.69 -1.64 -11.21
C MET A 161 -9.94 -2.16 -11.93
N THR A 162 -10.31 -1.54 -13.05
CA THR A 162 -11.53 -1.88 -13.81
C THR A 162 -11.26 -2.82 -14.97
N THR A 163 -10.01 -2.88 -15.43
CA THR A 163 -9.57 -3.73 -16.52
C THR A 163 -8.47 -4.62 -15.93
N PRO A 164 -8.65 -5.96 -15.94
CA PRO A 164 -7.58 -6.88 -15.53
C PRO A 164 -6.36 -6.73 -16.44
#